data_AF-Q7MS23-F1
#
_entry.id   AF-Q7MS23-F1
#
_cell.length_a   1.000
_cell.length_b   1.000
_cell.length_c   1.000
_cell.angle_alpha   90.00
_cell.angle_beta   90.00
_cell.angle_gamma   90.00
#
_symmetry.space_group_name_H-M   'P 1'
#
loop_
_entity.id
_entity.type
_entity.pdbx_description
1 polymer ?
#
loop_
_entity_poly.entity_id
_entity_poly.type
_entity_poly.pdbx_seq_one_letter_code
_entity_poly.pdbx_strand_id
1 'polypeptide(L)'
;MSAVAEILKTKPRTMRMYEERGLLPGGHEKEKKLYSLEEIDRIMLVHYLATHERINANGIRFILKLLDWGITQEAKEALFKEAQELIEKESMAEIKEGDL
;
A
#
# COMPACT_ATOMS: atom_id res chain seq x y z
N MET A 1 -9.83 -0.32 22.32
CA MET A 1 -8.37 -0.50 22.29
C MET A 1 -8.09 -1.89 21.77
N SER A 2 -7.42 -2.00 20.62
CA SER A 2 -7.12 -3.26 19.95
C SER A 2 -5.73 -3.74 20.40
N ALA A 3 -5.58 -5.04 20.64
CA ALA A 3 -4.31 -5.66 21.06
C ALA A 3 -3.12 -5.29 20.14
N VAL A 4 -3.39 -5.02 18.87
CA VAL A 4 -2.37 -4.64 17.88
C VAL A 4 -1.77 -3.26 18.15
N ALA A 5 -2.57 -2.30 18.62
CA ALA A 5 -2.07 -0.98 18.99
C ALA A 5 -1.09 -1.04 20.17
N GLU A 6 -1.33 -1.99 21.10
CA GLU A 6 -0.48 -2.24 22.25
C GLU A 6 0.83 -2.93 21.85
N ILE A 7 0.75 -3.94 20.96
CA ILE A 7 1.91 -4.62 20.37
C ILE A 7 2.83 -3.63 19.63
N LEU A 8 2.25 -2.77 18.81
CA LEU A 8 3.01 -1.81 18.00
C LEU A 8 3.40 -0.55 18.79
N LYS A 9 2.93 -0.40 20.04
CA LYS A 9 2.97 0.87 20.80
C LYS A 9 2.43 2.06 20.00
N THR A 10 1.47 1.82 19.10
CA THR A 10 0.91 2.85 18.22
C THR A 10 -0.37 3.45 18.80
N LYS A 11 -0.63 4.71 18.47
CA LYS A 11 -1.85 5.39 18.90
C LYS A 11 -3.02 4.91 18.03
N PRO A 12 -4.25 4.78 18.57
CA PRO A 12 -5.45 4.44 17.79
C PRO A 12 -5.69 5.33 16.55
N ARG A 13 -5.21 6.58 16.58
CA ARG A 13 -5.24 7.49 15.42
C ARG A 13 -4.40 6.98 14.25
N THR A 14 -3.25 6.37 14.50
CA THR A 14 -2.37 5.82 13.44
C THR A 14 -3.04 4.65 12.74
N MET A 15 -3.71 3.77 13.47
CA MET A 15 -4.48 2.66 12.89
C MET A 15 -5.60 3.16 11.99
N ARG A 16 -6.41 4.12 12.47
CA ARG A 16 -7.44 4.77 11.66
C ARG A 16 -6.87 5.43 10.41
N MET A 17 -5.73 6.11 10.54
CA MET A 17 -5.04 6.73 9.41
C MET A 17 -4.64 5.70 8.33
N TYR A 18 -4.23 4.50 8.72
CA TYR A 18 -3.91 3.42 7.79
C TYR A 18 -5.15 2.86 7.10
N GLU A 19 -6.26 2.69 7.83
CA GLU A 19 -7.56 2.29 7.28
C GLU A 19 -8.11 3.34 6.28
N GLU A 20 -8.13 4.62 6.66
CA GLU A 20 -8.56 5.74 5.81
C GLU A 20 -7.75 5.85 4.51
N ARG A 21 -6.48 5.45 4.55
CA ARG A 21 -5.57 5.46 3.39
C ARG A 21 -5.64 4.17 2.56
N GLY A 22 -6.53 3.23 2.92
CA GLY A 22 -6.67 1.95 2.25
C GLY A 22 -5.45 1.04 2.40
N LEU A 23 -4.63 1.23 3.45
CA LEU A 23 -3.47 0.37 3.74
C LEU A 23 -3.88 -0.88 4.52
N LEU A 24 -4.97 -0.77 5.26
CA LEU A 24 -5.58 -1.84 6.04
C LEU A 24 -7.08 -1.92 5.70
N PRO A 25 -7.68 -3.11 5.79
CA PRO A 25 -9.13 -3.22 5.62
C PRO A 25 -9.84 -2.34 6.66
N GLY A 26 -10.82 -1.55 6.21
CA GLY A 26 -11.64 -0.73 7.11
C GLY A 26 -12.38 -1.57 8.14
N GLY A 27 -12.79 -0.94 9.24
CA GLY A 27 -13.65 -1.52 10.26
C GLY A 27 -14.89 -0.66 10.49
N HIS A 28 -15.97 -1.26 11.00
CA HIS A 28 -17.09 -0.49 11.55
C HIS A 28 -16.66 0.12 12.89
N GLU A 29 -16.81 1.45 13.05
CA GLU A 29 -16.38 2.21 14.24
C GLU A 29 -16.93 1.70 15.58
N LYS A 30 -18.00 0.89 15.56
CA LYS A 30 -18.78 0.52 16.75
C LYS A 30 -18.30 -0.76 17.45
N GLU A 31 -17.42 -1.57 16.85
CA GLU A 31 -16.97 -2.82 17.46
C GLU A 31 -15.44 -2.94 17.57
N LYS A 32 -14.97 -3.61 18.63
CA LYS A 32 -13.54 -3.96 18.77
C LYS A 32 -13.17 -4.97 17.68
N LYS A 33 -12.39 -4.53 16.70
CA LYS A 33 -11.85 -5.40 15.65
C LYS A 33 -10.84 -6.40 16.21
N LEU A 34 -11.08 -7.68 15.95
CA LEU A 34 -10.11 -8.76 16.12
C LEU A 34 -9.36 -8.92 14.80
N TYR A 35 -8.04 -9.08 14.87
CA TYR A 35 -7.18 -9.29 13.72
C TYR A 35 -6.64 -10.73 13.77
N SER A 36 -6.60 -11.39 12.63
CA SER A 36 -5.85 -12.62 12.42
C SER A 36 -4.34 -12.38 12.53
N LEU A 37 -3.55 -13.44 12.69
CA LEU A 37 -2.08 -13.33 12.73
C LEU A 37 -1.52 -12.74 11.42
N GLU A 38 -2.05 -13.14 10.28
CA GLU A 38 -1.65 -12.60 8.97
C GLU A 38 -1.96 -11.11 8.86
N GLU A 39 -3.12 -10.66 9.38
CA GLU A 39 -3.42 -9.23 9.45
C GLU A 39 -2.45 -8.50 10.39
N ILE A 40 -2.04 -9.10 11.50
CA ILE A 40 -1.04 -8.51 12.40
C ILE A 40 0.29 -8.31 11.67
N ASP A 41 0.75 -9.31 10.93
CA ASP A 41 1.98 -9.23 10.13
C ASP A 41 1.87 -8.11 9.08
N ARG A 42 0.72 -8.01 8.39
CA ARG A 42 0.46 -6.94 7.42
C ARG A 42 0.48 -5.56 8.09
N ILE A 43 -0.11 -5.41 9.28
CA ILE A 43 -0.10 -4.15 10.03
C ILE A 43 1.33 -3.79 10.45
N MET A 44 2.12 -4.76 10.92
CA MET A 44 3.53 -4.56 11.27
C MET A 44 4.33 -4.05 10.08
N LEU A 45 4.14 -4.66 8.90
CA LEU A 45 4.79 -4.24 7.66
C LEU A 45 4.39 -2.82 7.26
N VAL A 46 3.09 -2.51 7.22
CA VAL A 46 2.61 -1.15 6.92
C VAL A 46 3.21 -0.13 7.88
N HIS A 47 3.27 -0.47 9.17
CA HIS A 47 3.84 0.42 10.17
C HIS A 47 5.34 0.66 9.97
N TYR A 48 6.10 -0.40 9.69
CA TYR A 48 7.52 -0.32 9.37
C TYR A 48 7.77 0.58 8.15
N LEU A 49 7.09 0.32 7.03
CA LEU A 49 7.27 1.08 5.79
C LEU A 49 6.94 2.57 5.96
N ALA A 50 5.89 2.88 6.73
CA ALA A 50 5.49 4.27 6.97
C ALA A 50 6.44 5.03 7.92
N THR A 51 6.96 4.36 8.95
CA THR A 51 7.67 5.04 10.06
C THR A 51 9.18 4.97 9.93
N HIS A 52 9.71 3.82 9.52
CA HIS A 52 11.15 3.57 9.42
C HIS A 52 11.64 3.89 8.00
N GLU A 53 11.00 3.33 6.97
CA GLU A 53 11.37 3.57 5.56
C GLU A 53 10.81 4.88 4.99
N ARG A 54 9.94 5.58 5.74
CA ARG A 54 9.33 6.86 5.36
C ARG A 54 8.59 6.81 4.01
N ILE A 55 8.07 5.65 3.62
CA ILE A 55 7.32 5.47 2.39
C ILE A 55 5.92 6.07 2.58
N ASN A 56 5.45 6.82 1.59
CA ASN A 56 4.10 7.38 1.61
C ASN A 56 3.03 6.31 1.37
N ALA A 57 1.77 6.67 1.60
CA ALA A 57 0.65 5.73 1.47
C ALA A 57 0.53 5.09 0.08
N ASN A 58 0.80 5.84 -1.00
CA ASN A 58 0.72 5.32 -2.36
C ASN A 58 1.79 4.24 -2.59
N GLY A 59 3.03 4.51 -2.16
CA GLY A 59 4.14 3.56 -2.25
C GLY A 59 3.89 2.30 -1.41
N ILE A 60 3.34 2.46 -0.20
CA ILE A 60 2.97 1.31 0.64
C ILE A 60 1.90 0.46 -0.05
N ARG A 61 0.84 1.07 -0.60
CA ARG A 61 -0.19 0.31 -1.33
C ARG A 61 0.38 -0.47 -2.50
N PHE A 62 1.31 0.12 -3.23
CA PHE A 62 1.98 -0.54 -4.34
C PHE A 62 2.80 -1.74 -3.87
N ILE A 63 3.60 -1.59 -2.80
CA ILE A 63 4.37 -2.68 -2.20
C ILE A 63 3.46 -3.81 -1.70
N LEU A 64 2.33 -3.48 -1.08
CA LEU A 64 1.37 -4.49 -0.64
C LEU A 64 0.76 -5.24 -1.83
N LYS A 65 0.36 -4.53 -2.89
CA LYS A 65 -0.17 -5.14 -4.13
C LYS A 65 0.86 -6.09 -4.76
N LEU A 66 2.12 -5.68 -4.76
CA LEU A 66 3.24 -6.49 -5.22
C LEU A 66 3.39 -7.78 -4.40
N LEU A 67 3.34 -7.70 -3.07
CA LEU A 67 3.38 -8.88 -2.20
C LEU A 67 2.19 -9.81 -2.42
N ASP A 68 0.98 -9.25 -2.58
CA ASP A 68 -0.24 -10.02 -2.84
C ASP A 68 -0.20 -10.75 -4.19
N TRP A 69 0.50 -10.19 -5.18
CA TRP A 69 0.76 -10.84 -6.47
C TRP A 69 1.81 -11.95 -6.41
N GLY A 70 2.45 -12.14 -5.25
CA GLY A 70 3.47 -13.17 -5.07
C GLY A 70 4.61 -12.97 -6.06
N ILE A 71 5.18 -11.75 -6.13
CA ILE A 71 6.19 -11.34 -7.12
C ILE A 71 7.11 -12.50 -7.51
N THR A 72 6.86 -13.06 -8.68
CA THR A 72 7.80 -13.90 -9.41
C THR A 72 8.63 -13.03 -10.36
N GLN A 73 9.67 -13.57 -10.99
CA GLN A 73 10.43 -12.79 -11.98
C GLN A 73 9.54 -12.43 -13.18
N GLU A 74 8.65 -13.33 -13.57
CA GLU A 74 7.67 -13.13 -14.63
C GLU A 74 6.69 -12.00 -14.28
N ALA A 75 6.23 -11.93 -13.02
CA ALA A 75 5.37 -10.84 -12.55
C ALA A 75 6.09 -9.48 -12.57
N LYS A 76 7.40 -9.45 -12.27
CA LYS A 76 8.21 -8.23 -12.40
C LYS A 76 8.32 -7.80 -13.86
N GLU A 77 8.66 -8.72 -14.75
CA GLU A 77 8.81 -8.44 -16.18
C GLU A 77 7.52 -7.90 -16.80
N ALA A 78 6.37 -8.52 -16.46
CA ALA A 78 5.06 -8.04 -16.89
C ALA A 78 4.79 -6.59 -16.44
N LEU A 79 5.09 -6.29 -15.18
CA LEU A 79 4.92 -4.95 -14.62
C LEU A 79 5.87 -3.92 -15.26
N PHE A 80 7.13 -4.30 -15.50
CA PHE A 80 8.09 -3.45 -16.21
C PHE A 80 7.60 -3.11 -17.61
N LYS A 81 7.06 -4.10 -18.33
CA LYS A 81 6.49 -3.89 -19.65
C LYS A 81 5.28 -2.95 -19.61
N GLU A 82 4.34 -3.15 -18.68
CA GLU A 82 3.18 -2.26 -18.52
C GLU A 82 3.61 -0.82 -18.20
N ALA A 83 4.60 -0.65 -17.30
CA ALA A 83 5.13 0.66 -16.97
C ALA A 83 5.81 1.35 -18.18
N GLN A 84 6.58 0.61 -18.99
CA GLN A 84 7.18 1.13 -20.21
C GLN A 84 6.12 1.57 -21.22
N GLU A 85 5.11 0.74 -21.47
CA GLU A 85 4.01 1.06 -22.39
C GLU A 85 3.24 2.32 -21.95
N LEU A 86 3.02 2.50 -20.64
CA LEU A 86 2.38 3.69 -20.09
C LEU A 86 3.24 4.95 -20.28
N ILE A 87 4.54 4.88 -19.98
CA ILE A 87 5.48 6.01 -20.15
C ILE A 87 5.60 6.40 -21.63
N GLU A 88 5.71 5.42 -22.52
CA GLU A 88 5.75 5.65 -23.97
C GLU A 88 4.46 6.32 -24.47
N LYS A 89 3.30 5.88 -23.97
CA LYS A 89 2.01 6.46 -24.31
C LYS A 89 1.85 7.90 -23.81
N GLU A 90 2.29 8.20 -22.59
CA GLU A 90 2.29 9.58 -22.05
C GLU A 90 3.22 10.47 -22.87
N SER A 91 4.42 10.00 -23.19
CA SER A 91 5.39 10.72 -24.03
C SER A 91 4.85 11.00 -25.44
N MET A 92 4.11 10.04 -26.03
CA MET A 92 3.46 10.23 -27.33
C MET A 92 2.26 11.18 -27.30
N ALA A 93 1.58 11.31 -26.15
CA ALA A 93 0.46 12.22 -25.98
C ALA A 93 0.93 13.68 -25.87
N GLU A 94 2.03 13.93 -25.15
CA GLU A 94 2.64 15.26 -25.03
C GLU A 94 3.13 15.81 -26.38
N ILE A 95 3.66 14.95 -27.26
CA ILE A 95 4.09 15.35 -28.62
C ILE A 95 2.89 15.80 -29.46
N LYS A 96 1.71 15.17 -29.30
CA LYS A 96 0.51 15.53 -30.09
C LYS A 96 -0.19 16.80 -29.59
N GLU A 97 -0.08 17.14 -28.30
CA GLU A 97 -0.65 18.38 -27.75
C GLU A 97 0.24 19.61 -28.02
N GLY A 98 1.55 19.43 -28.20
CA GLY A 98 2.48 20.52 -28.54
C GLY A 98 2.45 21.00 -30.00
N ASP A 99 1.77 20.27 -30.88
CA ASP A 99 1.66 20.52 -32.33
C ASP A 99 0.30 21.15 -32.77
N LEU A 100 -0.52 21.61 -31.82
CA LEU A 100 -1.81 22.31 -32.01
C LEU A 100 -1.74 23.77 -31.54
#